data_AF-A0A847EFU1-F1
#
_entry.id   AF-A0A847EFU1-F1
#
_cell.length_a   1.000
_cell.length_b   1.000
_cell.length_c   1.000
_cell.angle_alpha   90.00
_cell.angle_beta   90.00
_cell.angle_gamma   90.00
#
_symmetry.space_group_name_H-M   'P 1'
#
loop_
_entity.id
_entity.type
_entity.pdbx_description
1 polymer ?
#
loop_
_entity_poly.entity_id
_entity_poly.type
_entity_poly.pdbx_seq_one_letter_code
_entity_poly.pdbx_strand_id
1 'polypeptide(L)' 'MPGVRRYVQNHLVEVPGMEFETDGVVEMWYDDVQAYLKAMDYLTSKEGRFLAEDGKKFADLNPSQMWIVEEHVIKDFE' A
#
# COMPACT_ATOMS: atom_id res chain seq x y z
N MET A 1 0.75 -4.47 11.87
CA MET A 1 0.76 -3.01 12.07
C MET A 1 -0.59 -2.60 12.64
N PRO A 2 -0.66 -1.76 13.69
CA PRO A 2 -1.94 -1.33 14.25
C PRO A 2 -2.83 -0.68 13.18
N GLY A 3 -4.12 -1.02 13.15
CA GLY A 3 -5.10 -0.41 12.23
C GLY A 3 -5.16 -1.02 10.82
N VAL A 4 -4.15 -1.77 10.38
CA VAL A 4 -4.19 -2.44 9.07
C VAL A 4 -4.99 -3.73 9.16
N ARG A 5 -6.05 -3.84 8.34
CA ARG A 5 -6.82 -5.07 8.19
C ARG A 5 -6.13 -6.06 7.25
N ARG A 6 -5.60 -5.57 6.12
CA ARG A 6 -4.92 -6.39 5.11
C ARG A 6 -3.83 -5.58 4.42
N TYR A 7 -2.76 -6.28 4.04
CA TYR A 7 -1.66 -5.74 3.24
C TYR A 7 -1.37 -6.73 2.11
N VAL A 8 -1.35 -6.25 0.86
CA VAL A 8 -1.01 -7.05 -0.32
C VAL A 8 0.05 -6.29 -1.11
N GLN A 9 1.08 -7.01 -1.53
CA GLN A 9 2.07 -6.51 -2.48
C GLN A 9 1.94 -7.31 -3.77
N ASN A 10 1.78 -6.60 -4.86
CA ASN A 10 1.69 -7.16 -6.20
C ASN A 10 2.88 -6.69 -7.02
N HIS A 11 3.41 -7.58 -7.86
CA HIS A 11 4.34 -7.20 -8.92
C HIS A 11 3.61 -7.26 -10.24
N LEU A 12 3.99 -6.38 -11.16
CA LEU A 12 3.36 -6.35 -12.46
C LEU A 12 3.77 -7.57 -13.27
N VAL A 13 2.83 -8.12 -14.02
CA VAL A 13 3.11 -9.20 -14.98
C VAL A 13 3.43 -8.55 -16.32
N GLU A 14 4.48 -9.03 -16.97
CA GLU A 14 4.84 -8.58 -18.32
C GLU A 14 3.72 -8.93 -19.31
N VAL A 15 3.17 -7.90 -19.96
CA VAL A 15 2.16 -8.05 -21.01
C VAL A 15 2.71 -7.43 -22.29
N PRO A 16 2.77 -8.17 -23.43
CA PRO A 16 3.32 -7.64 -24.67
C PRO A 16 2.63 -6.34 -25.11
N GLY A 17 3.44 -5.29 -25.32
CA GLY A 17 2.96 -3.97 -25.76
C GLY A 17 2.49 -3.05 -24.63
N MET A 18 2.59 -3.47 -23.36
CA MET A 18 2.36 -2.60 -22.20
C MET A 18 3.69 -2.22 -21.55
N GLU A 19 3.83 -0.93 -21.24
CA GLU A 19 4.93 -0.41 -20.45
C GLU A 19 4.38 0.16 -19.15
N PHE A 20 5.11 -0.06 -18.07
CA PHE A 20 4.72 0.37 -16.73
C PHE A 20 5.81 1.25 -16.12
N GLU A 21 5.41 2.28 -15.39
CA GLU A 21 6.33 3.21 -14.73
C GLU A 21 6.86 2.69 -13.37
N THR A 22 6.26 1.62 -12.85
CA THR A 22 6.60 1.01 -11.57
C THR A 22 6.72 -0.51 -11.72
N ASP A 23 7.44 -1.15 -10.80
CA ASP A 23 7.65 -2.60 -10.71
C ASP A 23 6.67 -3.28 -9.75
N GLY A 24 5.92 -2.51 -8.95
CA GLY A 24 5.02 -3.05 -7.95
C GLY A 24 3.90 -2.12 -7.53
N VAL A 25 2.85 -2.71 -6.96
CA VAL A 25 1.73 -2.01 -6.34
C VAL A 25 1.51 -2.59 -4.95
N VAL A 26 1.35 -1.71 -3.97
CA VAL A 26 0.96 -2.10 -2.62
C VAL A 26 -0.47 -1.64 -2.37
N GLU A 27 -1.28 -2.55 -1.86
CA GLU A 27 -2.64 -2.29 -1.44
C GLU A 27 -2.77 -2.53 0.06
N MET A 28 -3.45 -1.61 0.73
CA MET A 28 -3.67 -1.67 2.17
C MET A 28 -5.15 -1.41 2.46
N TRP A 29 -5.75 -2.30 3.24
CA TRP A 29 -7.14 -2.19 3.64
C TRP A 29 -7.22 -1.84 5.12
N TYR A 30 -8.20 -1.01 5.43
CA TYR A 30 -8.51 -0.51 6.76
C TYR A 30 -10.00 -0.69 7.00
N ASP A 31 -10.40 -0.91 8.25
CA ASP A 31 -11.82 -1.03 8.59
C ASP A 31 -12.54 0.32 8.47
N ASP A 32 -11.83 1.42 8.75
CA ASP A 32 -12.31 2.80 8.62
C ASP A 32 -11.14 3.79 8.53
N VAL A 33 -11.47 5.08 8.38
CA VAL A 33 -10.49 6.17 8.32
C VAL A 33 -9.70 6.32 9.62
N GLN A 34 -10.29 6.02 10.79
CA GLN A 34 -9.56 6.11 12.07
C GLN A 34 -8.49 5.03 12.19
N ALA A 35 -8.77 3.83 11.67
CA ALA A 35 -7.80 2.74 11.57
C ALA A 35 -6.64 3.11 10.62
N TYR A 36 -6.93 3.77 9.49
CA TYR A 36 -5.91 4.35 8.61
C TYR A 36 -5.03 5.39 9.33
N LEU A 37 -5.63 6.38 10.00
CA LEU A 37 -4.89 7.41 10.72
C LEU A 37 -3.99 6.80 11.82
N LYS A 38 -4.51 5.84 12.57
CA LYS A 38 -3.73 5.10 13.58
C LYS A 38 -2.53 4.37 12.99
N ALA A 39 -2.69 3.81 11.79
CA ALA A 39 -1.59 3.15 11.07
C ALA A 39 -0.52 4.16 10.63
N MET A 40 -0.93 5.34 10.15
CA MET A 40 0.01 6.41 9.76
C MET A 40 0.76 7.00 10.97
N ASP A 41 0.05 7.21 12.09
CA ASP A 41 0.66 7.63 13.36
C ASP A 41 1.70 6.60 13.84
N TYR A 42 1.38 5.31 13.74
CA TYR A 42 2.34 4.26 14.08
C TYR A 42 3.58 4.27 13.17
N LEU A 43 3.40 4.41 11.84
CA LEU A 43 4.52 4.44 10.89
C LEU A 43 5.49 5.62 11.13
N THR A 44 4.97 6.74 11.63
CA THR A 44 5.79 7.92 11.98
C THR A 44 6.34 7.89 13.41
N SER A 45 5.88 6.94 14.24
CA SER A 45 6.35 6.77 15.62
C SER A 45 7.75 6.14 15.68
N LYS A 46 8.37 6.21 16.87
CA LYS A 46 9.67 5.57 17.12
C LYS A 46 9.59 4.05 16.96
N GLU A 47 8.47 3.47 17.38
CA GLU A 47 8.19 2.04 17.34
C GLU A 47 7.96 1.55 15.90
N GLY A 48 7.39 2.36 15.02
CA GLY A 48 7.19 2.02 13.61
C GLY A 48 8.37 2.32 12.69
N ARG A 49 9.35 3.12 13.13
CA ARG A 49 10.49 3.56 12.31
C ARG A 49 11.24 2.40 11.63
N PHE A 50 11.37 1.25 12.29
CA PHE A 50 12.06 0.10 11.69
C PHE A 50 11.37 -0.40 10.41
N LEU A 51 10.05 -0.28 10.29
CA LEU A 51 9.32 -0.67 9.08
C LEU A 51 9.66 0.25 7.89
N ALA A 52 9.72 1.56 8.15
CA ALA A 52 10.10 2.53 7.12
C ALA A 52 11.57 2.34 6.69
N GLU A 53 12.46 2.04 7.64
CA GLU A 53 13.86 1.73 7.34
C GLU A 53 14.02 0.41 6.57
N ASP A 54 13.21 -0.59 6.88
CA ASP A 54 13.20 -1.86 6.15
C ASP A 54 12.69 -1.70 4.72
N GLY A 55 11.58 -0.98 4.54
CA GLY A 55 11.01 -0.66 3.23
C GLY A 55 12.00 -0.02 2.27
N LYS A 56 12.82 0.91 2.77
CA LYS A 56 13.87 1.59 1.98
C LYS A 56 14.96 0.67 1.45
N LYS A 57 15.11 -0.53 1.99
CA LYS A 57 16.14 -1.48 1.51
C LYS A 57 15.74 -2.14 0.19
N PHE A 58 14.45 -2.19 -0.12
CA PHE A 58 13.93 -2.95 -1.26
C PHE A 58 12.93 -2.20 -2.13
N ALA A 59 12.36 -1.09 -1.68
CA ALA A 59 11.42 -0.29 -2.45
C ALA A 59 11.92 1.15 -2.56
N ASP A 60 12.08 1.63 -3.80
CA ASP A 60 12.20 3.05 -4.07
C ASP A 60 10.80 3.65 -4.12
N LEU A 61 10.46 4.39 -3.07
CA LEU A 61 9.15 5.02 -2.90
C LEU A 61 9.17 6.48 -3.33
N ASN A 62 10.13 6.93 -4.16
CA ASN A 62 10.21 8.32 -4.60
C ASN A 62 10.34 8.47 -6.13
N PRO A 63 9.38 9.09 -6.82
CA PRO A 63 8.05 9.51 -6.31
C PRO A 63 7.08 8.32 -6.27
N SER A 64 6.67 7.89 -5.07
CA SER A 64 5.54 6.97 -4.95
C SER A 64 4.24 7.75 -5.14
N GLN A 65 3.38 7.24 -6.03
CA GLN A 65 2.02 7.71 -6.14
C GLN A 65 1.19 6.98 -5.08
N MET A 66 0.58 7.72 -4.16
CA MET A 66 -0.29 7.19 -3.13
C MET A 66 -1.71 7.68 -3.36
N TRP A 67 -2.67 6.77 -3.32
CA TRP A 67 -4.09 7.08 -3.40
C TRP A 67 -4.80 6.55 -2.17
N ILE A 68 -5.72 7.36 -1.64
CA ILE A 68 -6.69 6.94 -0.63
C ILE A 68 -8.01 6.81 -1.39
N VAL A 69 -8.58 5.60 -1.36
CA VAL A 69 -9.74 5.25 -2.20
C VAL A 69 -10.84 4.62 -1.35
N GLU A 70 -12.07 4.73 -1.85
CA GLU A 70 -13.23 3.99 -1.35
C GLU A 70 -13.58 2.91 -2.39
N GLU A 71 -13.81 1.69 -1.93
CA GLU A 71 -14.18 0.59 -2.81
C GLU A 71 -15.63 0.73 -3.27
N HIS A 72 -15.82 0.82 -4.59
CA HIS A 72 -17.15 0.80 -5.20
C HIS A 72 -17.25 -0.49 -6.03
N VAL A 73 -17.99 -1.47 -5.52
CA VAL A 73 -18.23 -2.73 -6.25
C VAL A 73 -19.23 -2.47 -7.36
N ILE A 74 -18.72 -2.29 -8.59
CA ILE A 74 -19.55 -2.11 -9.78
C ILE A 74 -20.12 -3.43 -10.28
N LYS A 75 -19.34 -4.50 -10.16
CA LYS A 75 -19.72 -5.84 -10.56
C LYS A 75 -18.96 -6.84 -9.71
N ASP A 76 -19.70 -7.72 -9.04
CA ASP A 76 -19.16 -8.89 -8.38
C ASP A 76 -19.45 -10.12 -9.25
N PHE A 77 -18.51 -11.04 -9.31
CA PHE A 77 -18.65 -12.30 -10.07
C PHE A 77 -18.53 -13.44 -9.06
N GLU A 78 -19.67 -13.81 -8.48
CA GLU A 78 -19.82 -15.08 -7.74
C GLU A 78 -19.60 -16.30 -8.65
#